data_AF-A0A7W4UNM3-F1
#
_entry.id   AF-A0A7W4UNM3-F1
#
_cell.length_a   1.000
_cell.length_b   1.000
_cell.length_c   1.000
_cell.angle_alpha   90.00
_cell.angle_beta   90.00
_cell.angle_gamma   90.00
#
_symmetry.space_group_name_H-M   'P 1'
#
loop_
_entity.id
_entity.type
_entity.pdbx_description
1 polymer ?
#
loop_
_entity_poly.entity_id
_entity_poly.type
_entity_poly.pdbx_seq_one_letter_code
_entity_poly.pdbx_strand_id
1 'polypeptide(L)'
;MSDIPDSPSSFASDLQALREQAGKPTIMRLANETGISKSVVGDAFAGNRLPTEKTVARLVKALGAEPDAWLERRSALATLASAEASPFAEPSAASAPEDAEAGAPTELPLRASATLMPPPSAGISKRRLVTTTLAAALVSAAVTSGIWFGVGQLNAEQDPYAEIADGMDPMQTICRDDAVVAASEMRDRETQVQMMYSTNCKAVWGRVTRYDGMAAGNELTMSVYPAVDRDSEHGQSVSAHDVQSVYTTLGISPETSERWCGLATMTAGGETIDLGPELCI
;
A
#
# COMPACT_ATOMS: atom_id res chain seq x y z
N MET A 1 -33.43 4.39 -15.58
CA MET A 1 -32.25 4.13 -14.72
C MET A 1 -32.62 2.97 -13.82
N SER A 2 -31.89 1.86 -13.88
CA SER A 2 -32.13 0.75 -12.96
C SER A 2 -31.79 1.20 -11.54
N ASP A 3 -32.77 1.14 -10.63
CA ASP A 3 -32.55 1.28 -9.19
C ASP A 3 -31.77 0.06 -8.71
N ILE A 4 -30.43 0.11 -8.83
CA ILE A 4 -29.56 -0.88 -8.21
C ILE A 4 -29.64 -0.61 -6.70
N PRO A 5 -30.07 -1.58 -5.88
CA PRO A 5 -30.13 -1.39 -4.44
C PRO A 5 -28.73 -1.08 -3.91
N ASP A 6 -28.66 -0.15 -2.96
CA ASP A 6 -27.39 0.22 -2.34
C ASP A 6 -26.76 -0.99 -1.63
N SER A 7 -25.43 -1.06 -1.63
CA SER A 7 -24.66 -2.23 -1.22
C SER A 7 -23.31 -1.83 -0.62
N PRO A 8 -22.60 -2.73 0.09
CA PRO A 8 -21.25 -2.46 0.57
C PRO A 8 -20.25 -2.11 -0.55
N SER A 9 -20.41 -2.67 -1.75
CA SER A 9 -19.52 -2.40 -2.89
C SER A 9 -19.79 -1.03 -3.53
N SER A 10 -21.05 -0.59 -3.65
CA SER A 10 -21.37 0.78 -4.07
C SER A 10 -20.92 1.79 -3.03
N PHE A 11 -21.08 1.50 -1.73
CA PHE A 11 -20.59 2.36 -0.65
C PHE A 11 -19.06 2.54 -0.70
N ALA A 12 -18.31 1.46 -0.93
CA ALA A 12 -16.85 1.54 -1.08
C ALA A 12 -16.43 2.27 -2.37
N SER A 13 -17.15 2.08 -3.47
CA SER A 13 -16.92 2.81 -4.72
C SER A 13 -17.09 4.31 -4.52
N ASP A 14 -18.11 4.73 -3.78
CA ASP A 14 -18.33 6.14 -3.46
C ASP A 14 -17.25 6.68 -2.51
N LEU A 15 -16.80 5.88 -1.53
CA LEU A 15 -15.65 6.25 -0.68
C LEU A 15 -14.37 6.44 -1.52
N GLN A 16 -14.15 5.61 -2.53
CA GLN A 16 -13.05 5.79 -3.48
C GLN A 16 -13.23 7.10 -4.26
N ALA A 17 -14.42 7.39 -4.79
CA ALA A 17 -14.70 8.65 -5.50
C ALA A 17 -14.45 9.88 -4.60
N LEU A 18 -14.82 9.82 -3.32
CA LEU A 18 -14.50 10.87 -2.35
C LEU A 18 -12.99 11.03 -2.16
N ARG A 19 -12.25 9.91 -2.09
CA ARG A 19 -10.78 9.92 -2.04
C ARG A 19 -10.17 10.53 -3.30
N GLU A 20 -10.76 10.31 -4.47
CA GLU A 20 -10.31 10.94 -5.71
C GLU A 20 -10.51 12.46 -5.68
N GLN A 21 -11.68 12.92 -5.23
CA GLN A 21 -11.99 14.35 -5.08
C GLN A 21 -11.06 15.04 -4.08
N ALA A 22 -10.63 14.33 -3.04
CA ALA A 22 -9.65 14.80 -2.06
C ALA A 22 -8.18 14.77 -2.55
N GLY A 23 -7.94 14.49 -3.83
CA GLY A 23 -6.58 14.48 -4.41
C GLY A 23 -5.85 13.14 -4.28
N LYS A 24 -6.59 12.03 -4.13
CA LYS A 24 -6.06 10.66 -4.09
C LYS A 24 -4.97 10.42 -3.01
N PRO A 25 -5.16 10.84 -1.74
CA PRO A 25 -4.17 10.58 -0.69
C PRO A 25 -3.87 9.09 -0.56
N THR A 26 -2.63 8.73 -0.24
CA THR A 26 -2.23 7.32 -0.11
C THR A 26 -2.90 6.65 1.09
N ILE A 27 -3.07 5.33 1.05
CA ILE A 27 -3.61 4.55 2.17
C ILE A 27 -2.74 4.76 3.43
N MET A 28 -1.42 4.83 3.26
CA MET A 28 -0.48 5.10 4.36
C MET A 28 -0.67 6.49 4.97
N ARG A 29 -0.86 7.52 4.14
CA ARG A 29 -1.16 8.88 4.60
C ARG A 29 -2.46 8.91 5.40
N LEU A 30 -3.53 8.32 4.86
CA LEU A 30 -4.81 8.24 5.54
C LEU A 30 -4.70 7.45 6.85
N ALA A 31 -3.95 6.34 6.89
CA ALA A 31 -3.72 5.58 8.10
C ALA A 31 -3.05 6.42 9.20
N ASN A 32 -2.04 7.21 8.85
CA ASN A 32 -1.34 8.09 9.77
C ASN A 32 -2.22 9.27 10.24
N GLU A 33 -2.88 9.97 9.31
CA GLU A 33 -3.74 11.13 9.64
C GLU A 33 -4.97 10.72 10.45
N THR A 34 -5.56 9.57 10.10
CA THR A 34 -6.74 9.09 10.81
C THR A 34 -6.40 8.26 12.02
N GLY A 35 -5.20 7.74 12.22
CA GLY A 35 -4.88 6.77 13.28
C GLY A 35 -5.66 5.46 13.15
N ILE A 36 -5.90 5.01 11.92
CA ILE A 36 -6.50 3.71 11.57
C ILE A 36 -5.39 2.86 10.96
N SER A 37 -5.36 1.56 11.22
CA SER A 37 -4.32 0.70 10.63
C SER A 37 -4.42 0.67 9.11
N LYS A 38 -3.27 0.55 8.43
CA LYS A 38 -3.18 0.50 6.96
C LYS A 38 -4.14 -0.54 6.34
N SER A 39 -4.19 -1.73 6.93
CA SER A 39 -5.08 -2.81 6.49
C SER A 39 -6.56 -2.44 6.63
N VAL A 40 -6.98 -1.81 7.74
CA VAL A 40 -8.37 -1.39 7.92
C VAL A 40 -8.76 -0.25 6.96
N VAL A 41 -7.82 0.65 6.65
CA VAL A 41 -8.04 1.68 5.62
C VAL A 41 -8.18 1.04 4.25
N GLY A 42 -7.29 0.10 3.89
CA GLY A 42 -7.37 -0.64 2.62
C GLY A 42 -8.69 -1.41 2.46
N ASP A 43 -9.07 -2.17 3.48
CA ASP A 43 -10.32 -2.95 3.49
C ASP A 43 -11.55 -2.06 3.34
N ALA A 44 -11.53 -0.84 3.91
CA ALA A 44 -12.65 0.07 3.83
C ALA A 44 -12.94 0.55 2.39
N PHE A 45 -11.91 0.58 1.53
CA PHE A 45 -12.05 0.94 0.11
C PHE A 45 -12.26 -0.29 -0.80
N ALA A 46 -12.10 -1.51 -0.31
CA ALA A 46 -12.17 -2.72 -1.14
C ALA A 46 -13.61 -3.18 -1.45
N GLY A 47 -14.61 -2.78 -0.66
CA GLY A 47 -16.02 -3.13 -0.89
C GLY A 47 -16.45 -4.54 -0.48
N ASN A 48 -15.55 -5.33 0.09
CA ASN A 48 -15.84 -6.69 0.56
C ASN A 48 -16.69 -6.72 1.84
N ARG A 49 -16.59 -5.68 2.69
CA ARG A 49 -17.30 -5.56 3.96
C ARG A 49 -17.62 -4.10 4.26
N LEU A 50 -18.73 -3.87 4.95
CA LEU A 50 -19.10 -2.53 5.38
C LEU A 50 -18.17 -2.05 6.52
N PRO A 51 -17.50 -0.89 6.41
CA PRO A 51 -16.62 -0.39 7.46
C PRO A 51 -17.39 -0.04 8.74
N THR A 52 -16.70 -0.02 9.89
CA THR A 52 -17.33 0.42 11.16
C THR A 52 -17.69 1.91 11.13
N GLU A 53 -18.64 2.34 11.98
CA GLU A 53 -19.06 3.74 12.06
C GLU A 53 -17.89 4.68 12.35
N LYS A 54 -17.05 4.29 13.31
CA LYS A 54 -15.83 4.99 13.69
C LYS A 54 -14.83 5.10 12.53
N THR A 55 -14.70 4.04 11.73
CA THR A 55 -13.84 4.03 10.53
C THR A 55 -14.37 5.01 9.48
N VAL A 56 -15.67 4.96 9.17
CA VAL A 56 -16.30 5.86 8.19
C VAL A 56 -16.16 7.32 8.62
N ALA A 57 -16.51 7.65 9.87
CA ALA A 57 -16.46 9.02 10.36
C ALA A 57 -15.05 9.63 10.26
N ARG A 58 -14.00 8.87 10.65
CA ARG A 58 -12.61 9.34 10.59
C ARG A 58 -12.11 9.47 9.16
N LEU A 59 -12.42 8.53 8.28
CA LEU A 59 -12.00 8.58 6.87
C LEU A 59 -12.68 9.72 6.12
N VAL A 60 -14.00 9.84 6.23
CA VAL A 60 -14.78 10.90 5.54
C VAL A 60 -14.31 12.29 5.98
N LYS A 61 -14.07 12.48 7.28
CA LYS A 61 -13.52 13.72 7.82
C LYS A 61 -12.11 14.02 7.31
N ALA A 62 -11.23 13.03 7.24
CA ALA A 62 -9.87 13.20 6.71
C ALA A 62 -9.86 13.48 5.19
N LEU A 63 -10.86 13.00 4.47
CA LEU A 63 -11.09 13.30 3.06
C LEU A 63 -11.82 14.63 2.84
N GLY A 64 -12.13 15.38 3.91
CA GLY A 64 -12.69 16.73 3.82
C GLY A 64 -14.20 16.79 3.59
N ALA A 65 -14.94 15.71 3.84
CA ALA A 65 -16.40 15.69 3.79
C ALA A 65 -17.03 15.58 5.18
N GLU A 66 -18.31 15.92 5.27
CA GLU A 66 -19.11 15.79 6.50
C GLU A 66 -19.59 14.35 6.71
N PRO A 67 -19.44 13.78 7.92
CA PRO A 67 -19.69 12.36 8.16
C PRO A 67 -21.17 11.98 8.21
N ASP A 68 -22.09 12.88 8.58
CA ASP A 68 -23.47 12.51 8.95
C ASP A 68 -24.21 11.73 7.85
N ALA A 69 -24.17 12.22 6.61
CA ALA A 69 -24.81 11.56 5.47
C ALA A 69 -24.21 10.18 5.16
N TRP A 70 -22.91 10.00 5.40
CA TRP A 70 -22.23 8.72 5.22
C TRP A 70 -22.58 7.73 6.33
N LEU A 71 -22.72 8.21 7.56
CA LEU A 71 -23.12 7.40 8.71
C LEU A 71 -24.58 6.94 8.59
N GLU A 72 -25.48 7.81 8.15
CA GLU A 72 -26.88 7.47 7.89
C GLU A 72 -26.98 6.37 6.82
N ARG A 73 -26.31 6.56 5.68
CA ARG A 73 -26.25 5.56 4.62
C ARG A 73 -25.67 4.22 5.09
N ARG A 74 -24.56 4.25 5.82
CA ARG A 74 -23.96 3.05 6.42
C ARG A 74 -24.95 2.34 7.35
N SER A 75 -25.67 3.09 8.19
CA SER A 75 -26.63 2.52 9.14
C SER A 75 -27.76 1.78 8.43
N ALA A 76 -28.29 2.36 7.34
CA ALA A 76 -29.30 1.72 6.51
C ALA A 76 -28.81 0.39 5.92
N LEU A 77 -27.58 0.36 5.38
CA LEU A 77 -26.95 -0.87 4.87
C LEU A 77 -26.75 -1.94 5.96
N ALA A 78 -26.35 -1.53 7.17
CA ALA A 78 -26.19 -2.45 8.29
C ALA A 78 -27.53 -3.04 8.77
N THR A 79 -28.61 -2.24 8.75
CA THR A 79 -29.97 -2.71 9.07
C THR A 79 -30.48 -3.69 8.03
N LEU A 80 -30.27 -3.42 6.74
CA LEU A 80 -30.63 -4.35 5.65
C LEU A 80 -29.89 -5.68 5.78
N ALA A 81 -28.57 -5.65 5.99
CA ALA A 81 -27.77 -6.86 6.18
C ALA A 81 -28.21 -7.67 7.42
N SER A 82 -28.62 -6.99 8.50
CA SER A 82 -29.12 -7.64 9.72
C SER A 82 -30.51 -8.24 9.54
N ALA A 83 -31.37 -7.61 8.72
CA ALA A 83 -32.70 -8.12 8.39
C ALA A 83 -32.63 -9.35 7.46
N GLU A 84 -31.66 -9.38 6.55
CA GLU A 84 -31.40 -10.56 5.69
C GLU A 84 -30.76 -11.72 6.47
N ALA A 85 -29.99 -11.42 7.52
CA ALA A 85 -29.32 -12.41 8.35
C ALA A 85 -30.20 -13.07 9.43
N SER A 86 -31.49 -12.72 9.55
CA SER A 86 -32.37 -13.30 10.57
C SER A 86 -33.71 -13.78 9.98
N PRO A 87 -33.92 -15.10 9.98
CA PRO A 87 -34.82 -15.66 10.96
C PRO A 87 -34.05 -16.63 11.86
N PHE A 88 -34.19 -16.47 13.17
CA PHE A 88 -33.67 -17.33 14.24
C PHE A 88 -32.24 -17.04 14.73
N ALA A 89 -32.10 -16.07 15.66
CA ALA A 89 -31.13 -16.15 16.74
C ALA A 89 -31.48 -15.14 17.85
N GLU A 90 -31.78 -15.66 19.05
CA GLU A 90 -31.99 -14.88 20.27
C GLU A 90 -30.67 -14.29 20.81
N PRO A 91 -30.71 -13.18 21.58
CA PRO A 91 -29.54 -12.42 21.94
C PRO A 91 -28.87 -12.98 23.21
N SER A 92 -27.64 -13.47 23.07
CA SER A 92 -26.73 -13.67 24.21
C SER A 92 -26.01 -12.36 24.51
N ALA A 93 -26.31 -11.79 25.68
CA ALA A 93 -25.81 -10.53 26.16
C ALA A 93 -24.37 -10.61 26.66
N ALA A 94 -23.64 -9.52 26.40
CA ALA A 94 -22.64 -8.86 27.24
C ALA A 94 -21.39 -9.65 27.69
N SER A 95 -20.23 -9.11 27.34
CA SER A 95 -19.32 -8.50 28.33
C SER A 95 -18.25 -7.64 27.62
N ALA A 96 -18.31 -6.33 27.87
CA ALA A 96 -17.15 -5.45 27.83
C ALA A 96 -16.24 -5.77 29.02
N PRO A 97 -14.98 -5.30 29.00
CA PRO A 97 -14.69 -4.20 29.92
C PRO A 97 -13.96 -3.03 29.26
N GLU A 98 -14.44 -1.84 29.60
CA GLU A 98 -13.67 -0.60 29.69
C GLU A 98 -12.76 -0.70 30.92
N ASP A 99 -11.50 -0.28 30.81
CA ASP A 99 -10.91 0.64 31.79
C ASP A 99 -9.61 1.26 31.26
N ALA A 100 -9.40 2.49 31.72
CA ALA A 100 -8.40 3.46 31.32
C ALA A 100 -7.04 3.29 32.00
N GLU A 101 -5.98 3.88 31.42
CA GLU A 101 -4.94 4.70 32.09
C GLU A 101 -3.89 5.06 31.00
N ALA A 102 -3.74 6.30 30.51
CA ALA A 102 -3.35 7.53 31.21
C ALA A 102 -2.00 7.42 31.94
N GLY A 103 -0.90 7.50 31.19
CA GLY A 103 0.45 7.68 31.73
C GLY A 103 1.23 8.71 30.92
N ALA A 104 1.31 9.94 31.43
CA ALA A 104 2.30 10.94 31.03
C ALA A 104 3.72 10.47 31.46
N PRO A 105 4.80 11.05 30.90
CA PRO A 105 5.42 12.14 31.66
C PRO A 105 6.08 13.27 30.83
N THR A 106 5.86 14.48 31.36
CA THR A 106 6.88 15.48 31.75
C THR A 106 7.71 16.22 30.70
N GLU A 107 7.58 17.55 30.80
CA GLU A 107 8.24 18.64 30.09
C GLU A 107 9.74 18.87 30.39
N LEU A 108 10.44 19.36 29.34
CA LEU A 108 11.50 20.41 29.28
C LEU A 108 12.91 20.12 29.88
N PRO A 109 14.01 20.83 29.46
CA PRO A 109 14.05 22.10 28.70
C PRO A 109 15.07 22.24 27.54
N LEU A 110 14.75 23.24 26.70
CA LEU A 110 15.61 24.26 26.07
C LEU A 110 17.15 24.10 26.18
N ARG A 111 17.82 23.98 25.02
CA ARG A 111 19.23 24.40 24.87
C ARG A 111 19.47 25.10 23.54
N ALA A 112 19.63 26.42 23.64
CA ALA A 112 20.20 27.26 22.61
C ALA A 112 21.67 26.89 22.37
N SER A 113 22.09 26.89 21.12
CA SER A 113 23.51 27.02 20.75
C SER A 113 23.59 27.73 19.41
N ALA A 114 23.71 29.05 19.51
CA ALA A 114 24.15 29.92 18.43
C ALA A 114 25.67 29.77 18.32
N THR A 115 26.16 29.19 17.23
CA THR A 115 27.56 29.32 16.83
C THR A 115 27.68 30.44 15.81
N LEU A 116 28.21 31.56 16.30
CA LEU A 116 28.81 32.65 15.54
C LEU A 116 29.77 32.10 14.47
N MET A 117 29.62 32.56 13.23
CA MET A 117 30.74 32.65 12.29
C MET A 117 31.01 34.13 11.95
N PRO A 118 32.28 34.51 11.79
CA PRO A 118 32.72 35.90 11.69
C PRO A 118 32.54 36.47 10.27
N PRO A 119 32.50 37.81 10.11
CA PRO A 119 32.46 38.44 8.79
C PRO A 119 33.87 38.50 8.16
N PRO A 120 34.02 38.30 6.84
CA PRO A 120 35.26 38.66 6.16
C PRO A 120 35.36 40.19 6.05
N SER A 121 36.49 40.70 6.54
CA SER A 121 36.92 42.09 6.40
C SER A 121 37.49 42.31 4.99
N ALA A 122 36.85 43.14 4.17
CA ALA A 122 37.43 43.62 2.92
C ALA A 122 37.55 45.15 2.98
N GLY A 123 38.79 45.62 3.02
CA GLY A 123 39.16 47.02 3.17
C GLY A 123 38.68 47.89 2.01
N ILE A 124 38.08 49.03 2.36
CA ILE A 124 37.69 50.06 1.42
C ILE A 124 38.93 50.90 1.10
N SER A 125 39.55 50.65 -0.06
CA SER A 125 40.50 51.60 -0.65
C SER A 125 39.73 52.67 -1.41
N LYS A 126 39.65 53.87 -0.83
CA LYS A 126 39.21 55.09 -1.52
C LYS A 126 40.35 55.59 -2.42
N ARG A 127 40.24 55.36 -3.73
CA ARG A 127 40.93 56.22 -4.70
C ARG A 127 40.12 56.32 -6.00
N ARG A 128 39.56 57.53 -6.18
CA ARG A 128 39.42 58.37 -7.40
C ARG A 128 39.45 57.60 -8.74
N LEU A 129 38.61 57.85 -9.74
CA LEU A 129 37.86 59.05 -10.14
C LEU A 129 36.87 58.60 -11.25
N VAL A 130 35.81 59.38 -11.39
CA VAL A 130 34.80 59.40 -12.47
C VAL A 130 35.34 59.14 -13.89
N THR A 131 34.68 58.28 -14.68
CA THR A 131 34.36 58.52 -16.12
C THR A 131 33.25 57.58 -16.65
N THR A 132 32.15 58.21 -17.06
CA THR A 132 31.30 57.97 -18.25
C THR A 132 30.52 56.65 -18.46
N THR A 133 29.21 56.77 -18.22
CA THR A 133 28.05 56.24 -18.98
C THR A 133 28.30 55.57 -20.34
N LEU A 134 28.03 54.26 -20.46
CA LEU A 134 27.06 53.60 -21.37
C LEU A 134 27.23 52.07 -21.23
N ALA A 135 26.16 51.30 -21.47
CA ALA A 135 26.08 49.82 -21.47
C ALA A 135 25.76 49.10 -20.14
N ALA A 136 24.84 49.65 -19.35
CA ALA A 136 24.15 48.92 -18.27
C ALA A 136 22.88 48.17 -18.72
N ALA A 137 22.73 47.86 -20.02
CA ALA A 137 21.48 47.31 -20.57
C ALA A 137 21.58 45.87 -21.12
N LEU A 138 22.74 45.20 -21.05
CA LEU A 138 22.89 43.83 -21.61
C LEU A 138 23.24 42.73 -20.60
N VAL A 139 23.36 43.03 -19.30
CA VAL A 139 23.64 41.99 -18.28
C VAL A 139 22.36 41.51 -17.56
N SER A 140 21.23 42.22 -17.69
CA SER A 140 19.99 41.87 -16.98
C SER A 140 19.12 40.80 -17.67
N ALA A 141 19.37 40.48 -18.95
CA ALA A 141 18.55 39.49 -19.68
C ALA A 141 19.06 38.05 -19.55
N ALA A 142 20.35 37.85 -19.28
CA ALA A 142 20.92 36.50 -19.15
C ALA A 142 20.70 35.89 -17.75
N VAL A 143 20.59 36.72 -16.71
CA VAL A 143 20.41 36.23 -15.32
C VAL A 143 18.96 35.80 -15.07
N THR A 144 17.97 36.38 -15.75
CA THR A 144 16.56 35.99 -15.58
C THR A 144 16.19 34.71 -16.34
N SER A 145 16.81 34.41 -17.48
CA SER A 145 16.54 33.16 -18.22
C SER A 145 17.22 31.92 -17.62
N GLY A 146 18.38 32.06 -16.97
CA GLY A 146 19.07 30.92 -16.34
C GLY A 146 18.36 30.38 -15.10
N ILE A 147 17.57 31.22 -14.41
CA ILE A 147 16.86 30.84 -13.19
C ILE A 147 15.63 29.97 -13.50
N TRP A 148 14.95 30.18 -14.63
CA TRP A 148 13.79 29.37 -15.00
C TRP A 148 14.16 27.97 -15.52
N PHE A 149 15.29 27.82 -16.20
CA PHE A 149 15.76 26.51 -16.66
C PHE A 149 16.41 25.67 -15.55
N GLY A 150 17.10 26.30 -14.59
CA GLY A 150 17.81 25.58 -13.52
C GLY A 150 16.91 24.99 -12.43
N VAL A 151 15.74 25.60 -12.16
CA VAL A 151 14.83 25.14 -11.10
C VAL A 151 13.92 24.00 -11.56
N GLY A 152 13.59 23.93 -12.86
CA GLY A 152 12.72 22.88 -13.42
C GLY A 152 13.36 21.48 -13.45
N GLN A 153 14.68 21.38 -13.44
CA GLN A 153 15.39 20.09 -13.45
C GLN A 153 15.60 19.47 -12.06
N LEU A 154 15.34 20.21 -10.97
CA LEU A 154 15.59 19.73 -9.60
C LEU A 154 14.39 18.99 -8.98
N ASN A 155 13.24 18.96 -9.66
CA ASN A 155 12.06 18.20 -9.24
C ASN A 155 11.69 17.14 -10.28
N ALA A 156 12.67 16.35 -10.73
CA ALA A 156 12.33 15.04 -11.30
C ALA A 156 11.73 14.22 -10.15
N GLU A 157 10.40 14.05 -10.16
CA GLU A 157 9.68 13.23 -9.21
C GLU A 157 10.30 11.81 -9.26
N GLN A 158 10.92 11.39 -8.17
CA GLN A 158 11.54 10.07 -8.09
C GLN A 158 10.42 9.04 -8.14
N ASP A 159 10.33 8.28 -9.23
CA ASP A 159 9.40 7.16 -9.33
C ASP A 159 9.92 6.00 -8.46
N PRO A 160 9.29 5.69 -7.32
CA PRO A 160 9.75 4.63 -6.43
C PRO A 160 9.59 3.22 -7.04
N TYR A 161 8.92 3.11 -8.19
CA TYR A 161 8.71 1.84 -8.89
C TYR A 161 9.77 1.58 -9.98
N ALA A 162 10.60 2.56 -10.33
CA ALA A 162 11.55 2.46 -11.45
C ALA A 162 12.66 1.41 -11.27
N GLU A 163 12.99 1.04 -10.03
CA GLU A 163 14.04 0.06 -9.70
C GLU A 163 13.48 -1.34 -9.41
N ILE A 164 12.17 -1.55 -9.59
CA ILE A 164 11.54 -2.85 -9.33
C ILE A 164 11.83 -3.81 -10.48
N ALA A 165 12.33 -5.00 -10.13
CA ALA A 165 12.72 -6.04 -11.08
C ALA A 165 12.37 -7.44 -10.56
N ASP A 166 12.51 -8.43 -11.45
CA ASP A 166 12.41 -9.85 -11.11
C ASP A 166 13.37 -10.22 -9.97
N GLY A 167 12.98 -11.22 -9.18
CA GLY A 167 13.85 -11.76 -8.13
C GLY A 167 13.91 -10.93 -6.84
N MET A 168 13.30 -9.74 -6.80
CA MET A 168 13.20 -8.96 -5.57
C MET A 168 12.18 -9.59 -4.59
N ASP A 169 12.46 -9.54 -3.29
CA ASP A 169 11.51 -9.99 -2.27
C ASP A 169 10.35 -8.98 -2.17
N PRO A 170 9.09 -9.38 -2.46
CA PRO A 170 7.92 -8.51 -2.37
C PRO A 170 7.79 -7.84 -0.99
N MET A 171 8.22 -8.50 0.09
CA MET A 171 8.11 -7.95 1.45
C MET A 171 9.11 -6.83 1.72
N GLN A 172 10.16 -6.71 0.91
CA GLN A 172 11.19 -5.67 0.98
C GLN A 172 10.99 -4.55 -0.05
N THR A 173 9.92 -4.59 -0.85
CA THR A 173 9.62 -3.57 -1.86
C THR A 173 8.33 -2.80 -1.55
N ILE A 174 8.13 -1.69 -2.26
CA ILE A 174 6.88 -0.92 -2.21
C ILE A 174 5.70 -1.67 -2.86
N CYS A 175 5.95 -2.74 -3.62
CA CYS A 175 4.91 -3.52 -4.30
C CYS A 175 3.92 -4.19 -3.35
N ARG A 176 4.34 -4.50 -2.12
CA ARG A 176 3.44 -5.04 -1.10
C ARG A 176 2.33 -4.05 -0.70
N ASP A 177 2.51 -2.77 -0.97
CA ASP A 177 1.64 -1.72 -0.44
C ASP A 177 0.32 -1.58 -1.19
N ASP A 178 0.30 -1.95 -2.47
CA ASP A 178 -0.88 -1.98 -3.34
C ASP A 178 -1.23 -3.40 -3.83
N ALA A 179 -0.53 -4.40 -3.28
CA ALA A 179 -0.77 -5.81 -3.57
C ALA A 179 -2.20 -6.24 -3.23
N VAL A 180 -2.83 -6.97 -4.14
CA VAL A 180 -4.09 -7.67 -3.89
C VAL A 180 -3.90 -9.17 -4.04
N VAL A 181 -4.65 -9.96 -3.28
CA VAL A 181 -4.76 -11.41 -3.50
C VAL A 181 -5.68 -11.62 -4.71
N ALA A 182 -5.08 -11.86 -5.86
CA ALA A 182 -5.78 -12.00 -7.13
C ALA A 182 -6.42 -13.40 -7.28
N ALA A 183 -5.83 -14.42 -6.68
CA ALA A 183 -6.46 -15.74 -6.52
C ALA A 183 -6.04 -16.40 -5.20
N SER A 184 -6.93 -17.21 -4.63
CA SER A 184 -6.69 -17.95 -3.40
C SER A 184 -7.51 -19.23 -3.39
N GLU A 185 -6.89 -20.35 -3.03
CA GLU A 185 -7.56 -21.63 -2.95
C GLU A 185 -7.03 -22.46 -1.77
N MET A 186 -7.94 -23.14 -1.07
CA MET A 186 -7.57 -24.19 -0.11
C MET A 186 -7.39 -25.51 -0.86
N ARG A 187 -6.28 -26.17 -0.60
CA ARG A 187 -5.83 -27.42 -1.22
C ARG A 187 -5.71 -28.51 -0.17
N ASP A 188 -5.32 -29.69 -0.64
CA ASP A 188 -5.10 -30.86 0.19
C ASP A 188 -4.17 -30.57 1.38
N ARG A 189 -4.35 -31.33 2.47
CA ARG A 189 -3.59 -31.19 3.72
C ARG A 189 -3.60 -29.78 4.30
N GLU A 190 -4.78 -29.15 4.28
CA GLU A 190 -5.00 -27.84 4.91
C GLU A 190 -3.97 -26.81 4.44
N THR A 191 -3.66 -26.82 3.14
CA THR A 191 -2.67 -25.91 2.56
C THR A 191 -3.37 -24.88 1.70
N GLN A 192 -3.04 -23.60 1.87
CA GLN A 192 -3.60 -22.50 1.10
C GLN A 192 -2.58 -22.00 0.08
N VAL A 193 -2.97 -21.94 -1.18
CA VAL A 193 -2.16 -21.40 -2.27
C VAL A 193 -2.79 -20.07 -2.72
N GLN A 194 -1.96 -19.04 -2.87
CA GLN A 194 -2.40 -17.70 -3.23
C GLN A 194 -1.49 -17.09 -4.27
N MET A 195 -2.10 -16.31 -5.15
CA MET A 195 -1.44 -15.46 -6.14
C MET A 195 -1.74 -14.01 -5.81
N MET A 196 -0.68 -13.20 -5.76
CA MET A 196 -0.75 -11.77 -5.47
C MET A 196 -0.35 -10.97 -6.71
N TYR A 197 -0.95 -9.80 -6.87
CA TYR A 197 -0.63 -8.86 -7.94
C TYR A 197 -0.57 -7.42 -7.43
N SER A 198 0.45 -6.68 -7.83
CA SER A 198 0.56 -5.23 -7.63
C SER A 198 0.36 -4.52 -8.95
N THR A 199 -0.62 -3.61 -9.00
CA THR A 199 -0.95 -2.89 -10.24
C THR A 199 0.10 -1.85 -10.57
N ASN A 200 0.72 -1.22 -9.57
CA ASN A 200 1.72 -0.18 -9.80
C ASN A 200 3.07 -0.79 -10.17
N CYS A 201 3.49 -1.86 -9.49
CA CYS A 201 4.74 -2.55 -9.84
C CYS A 201 4.63 -3.42 -11.08
N LYS A 202 3.41 -3.72 -11.54
CA LYS A 202 3.17 -4.71 -12.60
C LYS A 202 3.83 -6.04 -12.26
N ALA A 203 3.64 -6.49 -11.01
CA ALA A 203 4.40 -7.62 -10.48
C ALA A 203 3.47 -8.65 -9.83
N VAL A 204 3.83 -9.92 -10.01
CA VAL A 204 3.14 -11.12 -9.51
C VAL A 204 4.05 -11.87 -8.55
N TRP A 205 3.48 -12.45 -7.50
CA TRP A 205 4.18 -13.44 -6.67
C TRP A 205 3.19 -14.40 -6.03
N GLY A 206 3.70 -15.57 -5.64
CA GLY A 206 2.94 -16.63 -5.02
C GLY A 206 3.17 -16.70 -3.52
N ARG A 207 2.18 -17.23 -2.79
CA ARG A 207 2.32 -17.72 -1.42
C ARG A 207 1.70 -19.09 -1.30
N VAL A 208 2.39 -19.98 -0.60
CA VAL A 208 1.80 -21.20 -0.05
C VAL A 208 1.94 -21.20 1.46
N THR A 209 0.88 -21.56 2.16
CA THR A 209 0.83 -21.68 3.62
C THR A 209 0.20 -23.00 4.01
N ARG A 210 0.90 -23.82 4.79
CA ARG A 210 0.33 -25.03 5.39
C ARG A 210 -0.28 -24.68 6.76
N TYR A 211 -1.37 -25.36 7.14
CA TYR A 211 -2.00 -25.22 8.45
C TYR A 211 -2.06 -26.53 9.25
N ASP A 212 -1.57 -27.63 8.67
CA ASP A 212 -1.59 -28.98 9.25
C ASP A 212 -0.66 -29.18 10.47
N GLY A 213 0.13 -28.16 10.84
CA GLY A 213 1.09 -28.24 11.95
C GLY A 213 2.32 -29.11 11.67
N MET A 214 2.50 -29.62 10.45
CA MET A 214 3.53 -30.59 10.10
C MET A 214 4.72 -29.95 9.35
N ALA A 215 5.07 -28.69 9.66
CA ALA A 215 6.20 -28.02 9.00
C ALA A 215 7.56 -28.70 9.28
N ALA A 216 7.76 -29.19 10.50
CA ALA A 216 9.04 -29.76 10.92
C ALA A 216 9.40 -31.02 10.10
N GLY A 217 10.61 -31.06 9.57
CA GLY A 217 11.13 -32.10 8.69
C GLY A 217 10.56 -32.08 7.28
N ASN A 218 9.77 -31.06 6.92
CA ASN A 218 9.14 -30.96 5.61
C ASN A 218 9.53 -29.66 4.89
N GLU A 219 9.48 -29.72 3.57
CA GLU A 219 9.72 -28.62 2.65
C GLU A 219 8.41 -28.10 2.08
N LEU A 220 8.31 -26.79 1.90
CA LEU A 220 7.29 -26.13 1.09
C LEU A 220 7.98 -25.45 -0.09
N THR A 221 7.41 -25.63 -1.28
CA THR A 221 7.86 -24.95 -2.50
C THR A 221 6.71 -24.18 -3.12
N MET A 222 6.97 -22.94 -3.51
CA MET A 222 6.08 -22.15 -4.36
C MET A 222 6.85 -21.73 -5.61
N SER A 223 6.19 -21.82 -6.76
CA SER A 223 6.70 -21.31 -8.02
C SER A 223 5.65 -20.44 -8.70
N VAL A 224 6.08 -19.38 -9.38
CA VAL A 224 5.25 -18.56 -10.26
C VAL A 224 5.94 -18.36 -11.61
N TYR A 225 5.17 -18.35 -12.69
CA TYR A 225 5.70 -18.25 -14.04
C TYR A 225 4.65 -17.69 -15.02
N PRO A 226 5.07 -17.09 -16.14
CA PRO A 226 4.17 -16.75 -17.24
C PRO A 226 3.40 -17.98 -17.73
N ALA A 227 2.08 -17.88 -17.87
CA ALA A 227 1.22 -19.01 -18.25
C ALA A 227 1.56 -19.61 -19.63
N VAL A 228 2.19 -18.82 -20.49
CA VAL A 228 2.60 -19.23 -21.84
C VAL A 228 3.90 -20.02 -21.86
N ASP A 229 4.75 -19.85 -20.84
CA ASP A 229 6.05 -20.50 -20.73
C ASP A 229 6.45 -20.71 -19.27
N ARG A 230 6.33 -21.96 -18.82
CA ARG A 230 6.66 -22.38 -17.45
C ARG A 230 8.15 -22.30 -17.14
N ASP A 231 9.00 -22.47 -18.15
CA ASP A 231 10.45 -22.51 -17.99
C ASP A 231 11.09 -21.16 -18.33
N SER A 232 10.26 -20.11 -18.40
CA SER A 232 10.69 -18.74 -18.64
C SER A 232 11.74 -18.29 -17.63
N GLU A 233 12.71 -17.49 -18.08
CA GLU A 233 13.69 -16.83 -17.21
C GLU A 233 13.07 -15.87 -16.20
N HIS A 234 11.83 -15.43 -16.45
CA HIS A 234 11.03 -14.61 -15.53
C HIS A 234 10.39 -15.43 -14.41
N GLY A 235 10.38 -16.76 -14.52
CA GLY A 235 9.85 -17.66 -13.51
C GLY A 235 10.59 -17.54 -12.17
N GLN A 236 9.83 -17.52 -11.08
CA GLN A 236 10.37 -17.41 -9.72
C GLN A 236 10.00 -18.66 -8.93
N SER A 237 10.96 -19.26 -8.23
CA SER A 237 10.73 -20.45 -7.40
C SER A 237 11.48 -20.33 -6.08
N VAL A 238 10.79 -20.67 -4.98
CA VAL A 238 11.36 -20.66 -3.63
C VAL A 238 10.94 -21.92 -2.91
N SER A 239 11.92 -22.61 -2.34
CA SER A 239 11.75 -23.79 -1.48
C SER A 239 12.38 -23.53 -0.12
N ALA A 240 11.70 -23.95 0.95
CA ALA A 240 12.24 -23.85 2.30
C ALA A 240 11.75 -24.98 3.21
N HIS A 241 12.62 -25.39 4.12
CA HIS A 241 12.35 -26.42 5.13
C HIS A 241 11.87 -25.82 6.45
N ASP A 242 11.11 -26.61 7.21
CA ASP A 242 10.70 -26.29 8.58
C ASP A 242 9.87 -24.99 8.70
N VAL A 243 9.22 -24.58 7.60
CA VAL A 243 8.41 -23.35 7.54
C VAL A 243 6.93 -23.65 7.33
N GLN A 244 6.10 -22.76 7.87
CA GLN A 244 4.65 -22.80 7.69
C GLN A 244 4.22 -22.13 6.38
N SER A 245 5.01 -21.18 5.87
CA SER A 245 4.66 -20.42 4.68
C SER A 245 5.91 -20.02 3.91
N VAL A 246 5.83 -20.01 2.58
CA VAL A 246 6.83 -19.45 1.69
C VAL A 246 6.18 -18.49 0.69
N TYR A 247 6.96 -17.50 0.29
CA TYR A 247 6.61 -16.54 -0.74
C TYR A 247 7.64 -16.67 -1.87
N THR A 248 7.19 -16.55 -3.12
CA THR A 248 8.15 -16.34 -4.20
C THR A 248 8.66 -14.90 -4.19
N THR A 249 9.77 -14.69 -4.88
CA THR A 249 10.19 -13.36 -5.34
C THR A 249 9.22 -12.81 -6.39
N LEU A 250 9.35 -11.51 -6.68
CA LEU A 250 8.58 -10.83 -7.72
C LEU A 250 8.90 -11.39 -9.11
N GLY A 251 7.85 -11.64 -9.89
CA GLY A 251 7.90 -11.75 -11.36
C GLY A 251 7.21 -10.54 -11.98
N ILE A 252 7.90 -9.79 -12.83
CA ILE A 252 7.42 -8.60 -13.50
C ILE A 252 6.63 -9.03 -14.74
N SER A 253 5.36 -8.64 -14.75
CA SER A 253 4.45 -8.80 -15.88
C SER A 253 4.19 -7.43 -16.52
N PRO A 254 5.05 -7.01 -17.46
CA PRO A 254 4.99 -5.66 -18.03
C PRO A 254 3.66 -5.39 -18.77
N GLU A 255 3.00 -6.45 -19.26
CA GLU A 255 1.71 -6.37 -19.93
C GLU A 255 0.59 -6.87 -19.02
N THR A 256 -0.41 -6.03 -18.76
CA THR A 256 -1.55 -6.41 -17.90
C THR A 256 -2.42 -7.54 -18.46
N SER A 257 -2.24 -7.92 -19.73
CA SER A 257 -2.94 -9.04 -20.37
C SER A 257 -2.19 -10.37 -20.25
N GLU A 258 -0.93 -10.35 -19.84
CA GLU A 258 -0.14 -11.56 -19.65
C GLU A 258 -0.65 -12.31 -18.41
N ARG A 259 -1.01 -13.58 -18.61
CA ARG A 259 -1.45 -14.43 -17.51
C ARG A 259 -0.26 -15.04 -16.80
N TRP A 260 -0.37 -15.15 -15.49
CA TRP A 260 0.67 -15.76 -14.64
C TRP A 260 0.06 -16.87 -13.81
N CYS A 261 0.79 -17.97 -13.68
CA CYS A 261 0.36 -19.17 -12.97
C CYS A 261 1.27 -19.43 -11.76
N GLY A 262 0.68 -19.97 -10.70
CA GLY A 262 1.39 -20.43 -9.51
C GLY A 262 1.22 -21.92 -9.28
N LEU A 263 2.30 -22.60 -8.92
CA LEU A 263 2.31 -24.02 -8.55
C LEU A 263 2.95 -24.17 -7.17
N ALA A 264 2.34 -25.00 -6.33
CA ALA A 264 2.84 -25.29 -5.00
C ALA A 264 3.07 -26.80 -4.82
N THR A 265 4.17 -27.15 -4.16
CA THR A 265 4.42 -28.53 -3.73
C THR A 265 4.86 -28.53 -2.27
N MET A 266 4.71 -29.67 -1.62
CA MET A 266 5.23 -29.88 -0.27
C MET A 266 5.83 -31.27 -0.12
N THR A 267 6.69 -31.47 0.86
CA THR A 267 7.00 -32.84 1.30
C THR A 267 6.08 -33.27 2.44
N ALA A 268 5.69 -34.54 2.44
CA ALA A 268 5.09 -35.21 3.59
C ALA A 268 5.53 -36.67 3.60
N GLY A 269 6.05 -37.15 4.74
CA GLY A 269 6.51 -38.53 4.86
C GLY A 269 7.72 -38.88 3.97
N GLY A 270 8.52 -37.88 3.60
CA GLY A 270 9.71 -38.05 2.74
C GLY A 270 9.42 -38.06 1.23
N GLU A 271 8.17 -37.88 0.81
CA GLU A 271 7.78 -37.78 -0.60
C GLU A 271 7.37 -36.35 -0.94
N THR A 272 7.72 -35.88 -2.13
CA THR A 272 7.24 -34.60 -2.70
C THR A 272 5.86 -34.79 -3.30
N ILE A 273 4.93 -33.93 -2.92
CA ILE A 273 3.52 -34.03 -3.24
C ILE A 273 3.08 -32.72 -3.90
N ASP A 274 2.38 -32.87 -5.02
CA ASP A 274 1.73 -31.77 -5.72
C ASP A 274 0.47 -31.32 -4.95
N LEU A 275 0.31 -30.01 -4.74
CA LEU A 275 -0.83 -29.42 -4.03
C LEU A 275 -1.97 -29.03 -4.98
N GLY A 276 -2.02 -29.64 -6.16
CA GLY A 276 -3.12 -29.52 -7.12
C GLY A 276 -2.73 -28.70 -8.35
N PRO A 277 -3.69 -28.42 -9.25
CA PRO A 277 -3.40 -27.73 -10.50
C PRO A 277 -2.87 -26.32 -10.26
N GLU A 278 -2.21 -25.79 -11.30
CA GLU A 278 -1.72 -24.42 -11.33
C GLU A 278 -2.86 -23.40 -11.11
N LEU A 279 -2.59 -22.38 -10.30
CA LEU A 279 -3.51 -21.30 -9.99
C LEU A 279 -3.12 -20.07 -10.81
N CYS A 280 -3.90 -19.72 -11.82
CA CYS A 280 -3.55 -18.66 -12.76
C CYS A 280 -4.42 -17.41 -12.63
N ILE A 281 -3.79 -16.24 -12.69
CA ILE A 281 -4.41 -14.91 -12.67
C ILE A 281 -4.24 -14.19 -14.00
#